data_AF-A0A1C1CND2-F1
#
_entry.id   AF-A0A1C1CND2-F1
#
_cell.length_a   1.000
_cell.length_b   1.000
_cell.length_c   1.000
_cell.angle_alpha   90.00
_cell.angle_beta   90.00
_cell.angle_gamma   90.00
#
_symmetry.space_group_name_H-M   'P 1'
#
loop_
_entity.id
_entity.type
_entity.pdbx_description
1 polymer ?
#
loop_
_entity_poly.entity_id
_entity_poly.type
_entity_poly.pdbx_seq_one_letter_code
_entity_poly.pdbx_strand_id
1 'polypeptide(L)' 'MSHATDEEVRAFAKSKNPAAAALVDKIDFGMWKEAHLEETVREDVRKLRDETTLDGLDVLGFVLDTQTGAVKGVEV' A
#
# COMPACT_ATOMS: atom_id res chain seq x y z
N MET A 1 -2.70 -0.70 6.84
CA MET A 1 -2.39 0.73 7.04
C MET A 1 -3.67 1.44 7.47
N SER A 2 -3.52 2.60 8.12
CA SER A 2 -4.54 3.28 8.94
C SER A 2 -5.78 3.73 8.18
N HIS A 3 -6.83 4.14 8.89
CA HIS A 3 -8.02 4.84 8.36
C HIS A 3 -7.72 6.20 7.69
N ALA A 4 -6.43 6.50 7.41
CA ALA A 4 -5.99 7.76 6.86
C ALA A 4 -5.83 7.63 5.34
N THR A 5 -6.26 8.68 4.65
CA THR A 5 -6.12 8.87 3.21
C THR A 5 -4.81 9.60 2.89
N ASP A 6 -4.35 9.47 1.64
CA ASP A 6 -3.23 10.26 1.11
C ASP A 6 -3.41 11.76 1.34
N GLU A 7 -4.63 12.27 1.20
CA GLU A 7 -4.97 13.68 1.42
C GLU A 7 -4.78 14.10 2.87
N GLU A 8 -5.21 13.27 3.82
CA GLU A 8 -5.03 13.54 5.26
C GLU A 8 -3.54 13.51 5.65
N VAL A 9 -2.77 12.56 5.11
CA VAL A 9 -1.32 12.49 5.32
C VAL A 9 -0.65 13.73 4.74
N ARG A 10 -1.03 14.16 3.53
CA ARG A 10 -0.50 15.39 2.90
C ARG A 10 -0.84 16.63 3.70
N ALA A 11 -2.10 16.80 4.10
CA ALA A 11 -2.55 17.95 4.88
C ALA A 11 -1.78 18.02 6.19
N PHE A 12 -1.63 16.88 6.87
CA PHE A 12 -0.85 16.79 8.11
C PHE A 12 0.62 17.14 7.89
N ALA A 13 1.29 16.54 6.89
CA ALA A 13 2.70 16.80 6.61
C ALA A 13 2.97 18.27 6.26
N LYS A 14 2.12 18.88 5.43
CA LYS A 14 2.21 20.31 5.08
C LYS A 14 2.01 21.22 6.28
N SER A 15 1.12 20.85 7.22
CA SER A 15 0.91 21.62 8.45
C SER A 15 2.16 21.65 9.34
N LYS A 16 3.01 20.63 9.27
CA LYS A 16 4.26 20.52 10.05
C LYS A 16 5.45 21.16 9.35
N ASN A 17 5.51 21.09 8.03
CA ASN A 17 6.57 21.72 7.24
C ASN A 17 6.01 22.36 5.96
N PRO A 18 5.51 23.60 6.04
CA PRO A 18 4.97 24.31 4.87
C PRO A 18 6.00 24.51 3.75
N ALA A 19 7.30 24.61 4.07
CA ALA A 19 8.36 24.78 3.08
C ALA A 19 8.54 23.56 2.18
N ALA A 20 8.13 22.37 2.64
CA ALA A 20 8.20 21.13 1.88
C ALA A 20 6.90 20.81 1.10
N ALA A 21 5.91 21.73 1.08
CA ALA A 21 4.59 21.42 0.55
C ALA A 21 4.60 20.91 -0.90
N ALA A 22 5.42 21.50 -1.77
CA ALA A 22 5.53 21.09 -3.16
C ALA A 22 6.17 19.71 -3.35
N LEU A 23 6.98 19.25 -2.39
CA LEU A 23 7.56 17.90 -2.40
C LEU A 23 6.55 16.88 -1.89
N VAL A 24 5.88 17.20 -0.77
CA VAL A 24 4.77 16.39 -0.24
C VAL A 24 3.69 16.19 -1.30
N ASP A 25 3.48 17.21 -2.15
CA ASP A 25 2.50 17.12 -3.22
C ASP A 25 2.83 16.14 -4.36
N LYS A 26 4.03 15.57 -4.36
CA LYS A 26 4.46 14.60 -5.38
C LYS A 26 4.55 13.18 -4.85
N ILE A 27 4.36 12.98 -3.55
CA ILE A 27 4.47 11.66 -2.92
C ILE A 27 3.14 10.92 -3.09
N ASP A 28 3.17 9.78 -3.75
CA ASP A 28 2.13 8.76 -3.63
C ASP A 28 2.39 7.98 -2.35
N PHE A 29 1.50 8.09 -1.37
CA PHE A 29 1.69 7.41 -0.09
C PHE A 29 1.19 5.97 -0.13
N GLY A 30 0.50 5.56 -1.21
CA GLY A 30 -0.02 4.20 -1.36
C GLY A 30 -1.08 3.85 -0.31
N MET A 31 -1.83 4.84 0.21
CA MET A 31 -2.88 4.56 1.17
C MET A 31 -4.09 3.94 0.47
N TRP A 32 -4.67 2.91 1.09
CA TRP A 32 -5.85 2.22 0.61
C TRP A 32 -6.89 2.09 1.72
N LYS A 33 -8.17 2.01 1.35
CA LYS A 33 -9.25 1.76 2.30
C LYS A 33 -9.33 0.28 2.63
N GLU A 34 -9.67 -0.06 3.87
CA GLU A 34 -9.79 -1.45 4.36
C GLU A 34 -10.59 -2.36 3.42
N ALA A 35 -11.69 -1.85 2.86
CA ALA A 35 -12.53 -2.56 1.90
C ALA A 35 -11.79 -3.02 0.62
N HIS A 36 -10.60 -2.50 0.35
CA HIS A 36 -9.77 -2.79 -0.80
C HIS A 36 -8.49 -3.56 -0.44
N LEU A 37 -8.34 -4.03 0.80
CA LEU A 37 -7.12 -4.70 1.26
C LEU A 37 -6.72 -5.90 0.39
N GLU A 38 -7.67 -6.78 0.04
CA GLU A 38 -7.34 -7.90 -0.84
C GLU A 38 -6.98 -7.43 -2.25
N GLU A 39 -7.62 -6.37 -2.75
CA GLU A 39 -7.34 -5.86 -4.10
C GLU A 39 -5.96 -5.23 -4.18
N THR A 40 -5.52 -4.49 -3.16
CA THR A 40 -4.16 -3.95 -3.14
C THR A 40 -3.11 -5.05 -3.09
N VAL A 41 -3.36 -6.14 -2.35
CA VAL A 41 -2.49 -7.32 -2.40
C VAL A 41 -2.45 -7.92 -3.81
N ARG A 42 -3.59 -8.03 -4.51
CA ARG A 42 -3.61 -8.52 -5.91
C ARG A 42 -2.81 -7.62 -6.84
N GLU A 43 -3.01 -6.30 -6.74
CA GLU A 43 -2.27 -5.33 -7.54
C GLU A 43 -0.77 -5.41 -7.30
N ASP A 44 -0.34 -5.50 -6.05
CA ASP A 44 1.08 -5.58 -5.70
C ASP A 44 1.71 -6.90 -6.19
N VAL A 45 1.01 -8.03 -6.05
CA VAL A 45 1.49 -9.31 -6.59
C VAL A 45 1.58 -9.27 -8.11
N ARG A 46 0.61 -8.68 -8.81
CA ARG A 46 0.66 -8.52 -10.28
C ARG A 46 1.87 -7.68 -10.69
N LYS A 47 2.03 -6.50 -10.07
CA LYS A 47 3.17 -5.62 -10.32
C LYS A 47 4.49 -6.36 -10.13
N LEU A 48 4.65 -7.08 -9.02
CA LEU A 48 5.88 -7.83 -8.72
C LEU A 48 6.11 -9.01 -9.68
N ARG A 49 5.06 -9.68 -10.16
CA ARG A 49 5.19 -10.75 -11.17
C ARG A 49 5.57 -10.21 -12.55
N ASP A 50 5.21 -8.98 -12.86
CA ASP A 50 5.56 -8.32 -14.13
C ASP A 50 6.99 -7.74 -14.11
N GLU A 51 7.65 -7.70 -12.95
CA GLU A 51 9.04 -7.22 -12.83
C GLU A 51 10.05 -8.27 -13.29
N THR A 52 10.74 -8.01 -14.39
CA THR A 52 11.80 -8.90 -14.95
C THR A 52 12.91 -9.20 -13.94
N THR A 53 13.11 -8.31 -12.96
CA THR A 53 14.11 -8.51 -11.90
C THR A 53 13.76 -9.65 -10.93
N LEU A 54 12.50 -10.11 -10.94
CA LEU A 54 11.98 -11.17 -10.10
C LEU A 54 11.65 -12.46 -10.89
N ASP A 55 12.05 -12.53 -12.17
CA ASP A 55 11.84 -13.71 -13.01
C ASP A 55 12.38 -14.98 -12.35
N GLY A 56 11.55 -16.03 -12.32
CA GLY A 56 11.87 -17.33 -11.70
C GLY A 56 11.57 -17.41 -10.21
N LEU A 57 11.02 -16.36 -9.59
CA LEU A 57 10.53 -16.39 -8.21
C LEU A 57 9.00 -16.54 -8.16
N ASP A 58 8.54 -17.36 -7.23
CA ASP A 58 7.11 -17.46 -6.91
C ASP A 58 6.68 -16.29 -6.03
N VAL A 59 5.87 -15.39 -6.60
CA VAL A 59 5.28 -14.27 -5.85
C VAL A 59 3.87 -14.66 -5.38
N LEU A 60 3.66 -14.60 -4.06
CA LEU A 60 2.42 -14.97 -3.37
C LEU A 60 1.87 -13.77 -2.58
N GLY A 61 0.54 -13.65 -2.53
CA GLY A 61 -0.16 -12.61 -1.79
C GLY A 61 -0.85 -13.16 -0.53
N PHE A 62 -0.75 -12.43 0.58
CA PHE A 62 -1.41 -12.79 1.84
C PHE A 62 -1.98 -11.57 2.55
N VAL A 63 -3.08 -11.80 3.28
CA VAL A 63 -3.64 -10.87 4.26
C VAL A 63 -3.50 -11.46 5.66
N LEU A 64 -3.04 -10.65 6.60
CA LEU A 64 -2.92 -11.00 8.02
C LEU A 64 -4.03 -10.30 8.81
N ASP A 65 -4.84 -11.07 9.52
CA ASP A 65 -5.69 -10.57 10.59
C ASP A 65 -4.82 -10.30 11.83
N THR A 66 -4.67 -9.03 12.18
CA THR A 66 -3.81 -8.61 13.31
C THR A 66 -4.42 -8.89 14.69
N GLN A 67 -5.72 -9.20 14.78
CA GLN A 67 -6.37 -9.55 16.04
C GLN A 67 -6.20 -11.03 16.37
N THR A 68 -6.30 -11.89 15.35
CA THR A 68 -6.28 -13.35 15.52
C THR A 68 -4.95 -13.99 15.13
N GLY A 69 -4.11 -13.29 14.34
CA GLY A 69 -2.91 -13.84 13.73
C GLY A 69 -3.18 -14.75 12.54
N ALA A 70 -4.43 -14.86 12.08
CA ALA A 70 -4.79 -15.69 10.94
C ALA A 70 -4.25 -15.11 9.64
N VAL A 71 -3.63 -15.96 8.81
CA VAL A 71 -3.11 -15.60 7.49
C VAL A 71 -4.00 -16.22 6.42
N LYS A 72 -4.51 -15.39 5.50
CA LYS A 72 -5.32 -15.80 4.36
C LYS A 72 -4.56 -15.53 3.06
N GLY A 73 -4.41 -16.55 2.22
CA GLY A 73 -3.88 -16.38 0.88
C GLY A 73 -4.84 -15.59 0.00
N VAL A 74 -4.30 -14.70 -0.82
CA VAL A 74 -5.04 -13.96 -1.84
C VAL A 74 -4.71 -14.58 -3.19
N GLU A 75 -5.71 -15.13 -3.87
CA GLU A 75 -5.55 -15.59 -5.26
C GLU A 75 -5.44 -14.38 -6.20
N VAL A 76 -4.44 -14.46 -7.09
CA VAL A 76 -4.03 -13.40 -8.01
C VAL A 76 -3.95 -13.91 -9.43
#